data_AF-A0A251PP93-F1
#
_entry.id   AF-A0A251PP93-F1
#
_cell.length_a   1.000
_cell.length_b   1.000
_cell.length_c   1.000
_cell.angle_alpha   90.00
_cell.angle_beta   90.00
_cell.angle_gamma   90.00
#
_symmetry.space_group_name_H-M   'P 1'
#
loop_
_entity.id
_entity.type
_entity.pdbx_description
1 polymer ?
#
loop_
_entity_poly.entity_id
_entity_poly.type
_entity_poly.pdbx_seq_one_letter_code
_entity_poly.pdbx_strand_id
1 'polypeptide(L)'
;MNRSVQHPSPEMGQSVSAVEQILGYNFTDKRLLEEALTHPSYTESASYQRLEFIGDAAVSLALSNYFFLSNPGVDPGTLSLLRSANVSTEKLARVAVRHGLYHHLRHNAPALLNKIFRGLLEPIVTLEDLQGQPQPVTMLFELCQKHGKHVDIKHWRDERKSIASVYVDGEFVASGSSEHKEFAKLDAAKVAVDKLSPSMGVNDESFEGVVLMDGSFHIEEAKQKLHEICDQKKWPRPIYHIEKDEGPSHEKRFMSSVKISTIDGVLYMKGDEKSRVRDADNSAASLMIRALQEYRYI
;
A
#
# COMPACT_ATOMS: atom_id res chain seq x y z
N MET A 1 -37.25 -30.65 0.45
CA MET A 1 -37.07 -29.85 1.69
C MET A 1 -37.10 -28.38 1.29
N ASN A 2 -38.21 -27.68 1.56
CA ASN A 2 -38.28 -26.23 1.40
C ASN A 2 -37.27 -25.58 2.36
N ARG A 3 -36.12 -25.16 1.85
CA ARG A 3 -35.23 -24.29 2.62
C ARG A 3 -35.80 -22.89 2.47
N SER A 4 -36.58 -22.47 3.47
CA SER A 4 -37.03 -21.09 3.62
C SER A 4 -35.82 -20.17 3.42
N VAL A 5 -35.93 -19.18 2.53
CA VAL A 5 -34.89 -18.17 2.36
C VAL A 5 -34.72 -17.48 3.70
N GLN A 6 -33.55 -17.67 4.30
CA GLN A 6 -33.25 -17.08 5.59
C GLN A 6 -32.70 -15.69 5.35
N HIS A 7 -33.47 -14.70 5.84
CA HIS A 7 -33.18 -13.29 5.66
C HIS A 7 -32.15 -12.81 6.70
N PRO A 8 -31.28 -11.86 6.33
CA PRO A 8 -30.37 -11.24 7.28
C PRO A 8 -31.15 -10.33 8.24
N SER A 9 -30.50 -9.91 9.32
CA SER A 9 -31.03 -8.88 10.20
C SER A 9 -31.37 -7.60 9.41
N PRO A 10 -32.39 -6.82 9.82
CA PRO A 10 -32.83 -5.62 9.09
C PRO A 10 -31.70 -4.61 8.85
N GLU A 11 -30.79 -4.49 9.81
CA GLU A 11 -29.64 -3.59 9.77
C GLU A 11 -28.59 -4.01 8.73
N MET A 12 -28.43 -5.31 8.50
CA MET A 12 -27.43 -5.84 7.57
C MET A 12 -27.96 -6.06 6.15
N GLY A 13 -29.27 -5.91 5.92
CA GLY A 13 -29.89 -6.20 4.62
C GLY A 13 -29.25 -5.46 3.44
N GLN A 14 -28.94 -4.16 3.61
CA GLN A 14 -28.28 -3.36 2.57
C GLN A 14 -26.84 -3.82 2.32
N SER A 15 -26.07 -4.04 3.38
CA SER A 15 -24.68 -4.51 3.29
C SER A 15 -24.57 -5.89 2.66
N VAL A 16 -25.44 -6.82 3.04
CA VAL A 16 -25.51 -8.17 2.45
C VAL A 16 -25.81 -8.07 0.96
N SER A 17 -26.80 -7.28 0.56
CA SER A 17 -27.12 -7.11 -0.87
C SER A 17 -25.99 -6.47 -1.66
N ALA A 18 -25.28 -5.50 -1.09
CA ALA A 18 -24.13 -4.87 -1.74
C ALA A 18 -22.99 -5.88 -1.96
N VAL A 19 -22.69 -6.70 -0.95
CA VAL A 19 -21.65 -7.73 -1.07
C VAL A 19 -22.04 -8.84 -2.04
N GLU A 20 -23.31 -9.24 -2.13
CA GLU A 20 -23.78 -10.17 -3.17
C GLU A 20 -23.52 -9.63 -4.59
N GLN A 21 -23.70 -8.32 -4.81
CA GLN A 21 -23.38 -7.68 -6.09
C GLN A 21 -21.87 -7.65 -6.36
N ILE A 22 -21.07 -7.32 -5.35
CA ILE A 22 -19.59 -7.30 -5.46
C ILE A 22 -19.05 -8.69 -5.83
N LEU A 23 -19.60 -9.74 -5.20
CA LEU A 23 -19.17 -11.12 -5.43
C LEU A 23 -19.78 -11.74 -6.70
N GLY A 24 -20.81 -11.12 -7.28
CA GLY A 24 -21.59 -11.72 -8.36
C GLY A 24 -22.27 -13.03 -7.96
N TYR A 25 -22.57 -13.21 -6.66
CA TYR A 25 -23.09 -14.46 -6.10
C TYR A 25 -24.23 -14.19 -5.12
N ASN A 26 -25.36 -14.89 -5.32
CA ASN A 26 -26.52 -14.81 -4.44
C ASN A 26 -26.52 -15.98 -3.45
N PHE A 27 -26.47 -15.67 -2.15
CA PHE A 27 -26.43 -16.67 -1.10
C PHE A 27 -27.82 -17.27 -0.87
N THR A 28 -27.89 -18.61 -0.76
CA THR A 28 -29.12 -19.29 -0.37
C THR A 28 -29.52 -19.00 1.07
N ASP A 29 -28.53 -18.94 1.98
CA ASP A 29 -28.71 -18.48 3.37
C ASP A 29 -27.92 -17.19 3.55
N LYS A 30 -28.63 -16.05 3.56
CA LYS A 30 -28.02 -14.73 3.68
C LYS A 30 -27.41 -14.48 5.06
N ARG A 31 -27.79 -15.26 6.07
CA ARG A 31 -27.23 -15.17 7.42
C ARG A 31 -25.78 -15.62 7.46
N LEU A 32 -25.36 -16.50 6.55
CA LEU A 32 -23.94 -16.89 6.43
C LEU A 32 -23.09 -15.70 5.99
N LEU A 33 -23.59 -14.90 5.04
CA LEU A 33 -22.90 -13.68 4.62
C LEU A 33 -22.91 -12.63 5.72
N GLU A 34 -24.01 -12.51 6.46
CA GLU A 34 -24.06 -11.64 7.66
C GLU A 34 -23.05 -12.07 8.73
N GLU A 35 -22.96 -13.37 9.06
CA GLU A 35 -21.97 -13.92 9.99
C GLU A 35 -20.54 -13.62 9.51
N ALA A 36 -20.27 -13.81 8.22
CA ALA A 36 -18.96 -13.51 7.60
C ALA A 36 -18.60 -12.02 7.65
N LEU A 37 -19.60 -11.12 7.67
CA LEU A 37 -19.41 -9.68 7.77
C LEU A 37 -19.42 -9.17 9.22
N THR A 38 -19.48 -10.04 10.22
CA THR A 38 -19.60 -9.63 11.63
C THR A 38 -18.30 -9.90 12.40
N HIS A 39 -17.67 -8.82 12.89
CA HIS A 39 -16.45 -8.90 13.68
C HIS A 39 -16.74 -9.37 15.13
N PRO A 40 -15.83 -10.14 15.77
CA PRO A 40 -15.99 -10.61 17.16
C PRO A 40 -16.22 -9.54 18.23
N SER A 41 -15.96 -8.27 17.94
CA SER A 41 -16.27 -7.15 18.84
C SER A 41 -17.76 -6.82 18.92
N TYR A 42 -18.57 -7.35 18.00
CA TYR A 42 -20.01 -7.21 17.99
C TYR A 42 -20.64 -8.46 18.62
N THR A 43 -20.91 -8.41 19.92
CA THR A 43 -21.30 -9.59 20.72
C THR A 43 -22.76 -10.04 20.54
N GLU A 44 -23.58 -9.23 19.88
CA GLU A 44 -25.02 -9.48 19.70
C GLU A 44 -25.32 -10.43 18.53
N SER A 45 -24.31 -10.91 17.80
CA SER A 45 -24.48 -11.78 16.64
C SER A 45 -23.31 -12.75 16.48
N ALA A 46 -23.52 -13.83 15.71
CA ALA A 46 -22.44 -14.76 15.37
C ALA A 46 -21.35 -14.03 14.57
N SER A 47 -20.09 -14.30 14.91
CA SER A 47 -18.92 -13.69 14.27
C SER A 47 -18.36 -14.58 13.17
N TYR A 48 -17.54 -13.98 12.31
CA TYR A 48 -16.92 -14.69 11.18
C TYR A 48 -15.96 -15.82 11.59
N GLN A 49 -15.53 -15.94 12.85
CA GLN A 49 -14.40 -16.79 13.26
C GLN A 49 -14.56 -18.27 12.87
N ARG A 50 -15.79 -18.80 12.95
CA ARG A 50 -16.07 -20.18 12.55
C ARG A 50 -16.00 -20.37 11.04
N LEU A 51 -16.44 -19.37 10.29
CA LEU A 51 -16.38 -19.35 8.82
C LEU A 51 -14.95 -19.11 8.33
N GLU A 52 -14.17 -18.29 9.03
CA GLU A 52 -12.76 -18.04 8.76
C GLU A 52 -11.94 -19.34 8.82
N PHE A 53 -12.17 -20.17 9.84
CA PHE A 53 -11.46 -21.45 9.99
C PHE A 53 -11.57 -22.35 8.76
N ILE A 54 -12.76 -22.45 8.16
CA ILE A 54 -12.94 -23.26 6.93
C ILE A 54 -12.61 -22.46 5.66
N GLY A 55 -12.81 -21.15 5.69
CA GLY A 55 -12.55 -20.23 4.58
C GLY A 55 -11.06 -20.18 4.21
N ASP A 56 -10.17 -20.16 5.20
CA ASP A 56 -8.72 -20.16 4.97
C ASP A 56 -8.26 -21.42 4.20
N ALA A 57 -8.76 -22.60 4.61
CA ALA A 57 -8.51 -23.85 3.93
C ALA A 57 -9.10 -23.87 2.51
N ALA A 58 -10.31 -23.34 2.32
CA ALA A 58 -10.98 -23.28 1.02
C ALA A 58 -10.24 -22.38 0.03
N VAL A 59 -9.85 -21.16 0.45
CA VAL A 59 -9.09 -20.21 -0.37
C VAL A 59 -7.71 -20.79 -0.70
N SER A 60 -7.03 -21.38 0.29
CA SER A 60 -5.75 -22.05 0.10
C SER A 60 -5.82 -23.14 -0.97
N LEU A 61 -6.86 -23.98 -0.93
CA LEU A 61 -7.04 -25.06 -1.89
C LEU A 61 -7.36 -24.51 -3.30
N ALA A 62 -8.24 -23.51 -3.40
CA ALA A 62 -8.60 -22.90 -4.68
C ALA A 62 -7.37 -22.30 -5.39
N LEU A 63 -6.55 -21.55 -4.65
CA LEU A 63 -5.31 -20.97 -5.17
C LEU A 63 -4.27 -22.05 -5.51
N SER A 64 -4.12 -23.07 -4.67
CA SER A 64 -3.23 -24.19 -4.94
C SER A 64 -3.61 -24.91 -6.23
N ASN A 65 -4.90 -25.17 -6.43
CA ASN A 65 -5.41 -25.81 -7.63
C ASN A 65 -5.21 -24.93 -8.87
N TYR A 66 -5.47 -23.63 -8.75
CA TYR A 66 -5.22 -22.66 -9.83
C TYR A 66 -3.74 -22.66 -10.25
N PHE A 67 -2.81 -22.58 -9.30
CA PHE A 67 -1.37 -22.57 -9.62
C PHE A 67 -0.89 -23.90 -10.19
N PHE A 68 -1.37 -25.02 -9.65
CA PHE A 68 -1.03 -26.35 -10.15
C PHE A 68 -1.46 -26.53 -11.61
N LEU A 69 -2.70 -26.14 -11.94
CA LEU A 69 -3.24 -26.25 -13.30
C LEU A 69 -2.62 -25.25 -14.27
N SER A 70 -2.33 -24.03 -13.81
CA SER A 70 -1.79 -22.96 -14.66
C SER A 70 -0.29 -23.08 -14.90
N ASN A 71 0.44 -23.88 -14.08
CA ASN A 71 1.89 -24.01 -14.15
C ASN A 71 2.36 -25.48 -14.14
N PRO A 72 2.05 -26.28 -15.19
CA PRO A 72 2.25 -27.74 -15.16
C PRO A 72 3.71 -28.21 -15.03
N GLY A 73 4.68 -27.34 -15.32
CA GLY A 73 6.12 -27.66 -15.31
C GLY A 73 6.90 -27.09 -14.11
N VAL A 74 6.23 -26.43 -13.18
CA VAL A 74 6.88 -25.79 -12.03
C VAL A 74 7.06 -26.78 -10.89
N ASP A 75 8.20 -26.73 -10.23
CA ASP A 75 8.51 -27.65 -9.15
C ASP A 75 7.65 -27.39 -7.89
N PRO A 76 7.47 -28.41 -7.03
CA PRO A 76 6.65 -28.27 -5.83
C PRO A 76 7.10 -27.17 -4.85
N GLY A 77 8.40 -26.85 -4.80
CA GLY A 77 8.95 -25.80 -3.94
C GLY A 77 8.51 -24.41 -4.42
N THR A 78 8.63 -24.16 -5.72
CA THR A 78 8.18 -22.91 -6.33
C THR A 78 6.65 -22.76 -6.26
N LEU A 79 5.88 -23.83 -6.45
CA LEU A 79 4.43 -23.82 -6.23
C LEU A 79 4.06 -23.47 -4.78
N SER A 80 4.84 -23.95 -3.81
CA SER A 80 4.64 -23.63 -2.39
C SER A 80 4.92 -22.15 -2.09
N LEU A 81 5.94 -21.56 -2.72
CA LEU A 81 6.24 -20.12 -2.64
C LEU A 81 5.15 -19.27 -3.29
N LEU A 82 4.65 -19.67 -4.46
CA LEU A 82 3.54 -18.99 -5.14
C LEU A 82 2.29 -19.01 -4.26
N ARG A 83 1.98 -20.15 -3.65
CA ARG A 83 0.85 -20.28 -2.72
C ARG A 83 1.01 -19.37 -1.51
N SER A 84 2.15 -19.41 -0.81
CA SER A 84 2.36 -18.59 0.40
C SER A 84 2.32 -17.09 0.11
N ALA A 85 2.83 -16.68 -1.06
CA ALA A 85 2.80 -15.28 -1.48
C ALA A 85 1.39 -14.76 -1.80
N ASN A 86 0.43 -15.63 -2.15
CA ASN A 86 -0.93 -15.24 -2.57
C ASN A 86 -2.02 -15.53 -1.54
N VAL A 87 -1.76 -16.40 -0.56
CA VAL A 87 -2.68 -16.70 0.55
C VAL A 87 -2.38 -15.81 1.78
N SER A 88 -1.41 -14.90 1.70
CA SER A 88 -1.06 -14.06 2.85
C SER A 88 -2.22 -13.13 3.25
N THR A 89 -2.41 -12.97 4.56
CA THR A 89 -3.44 -12.08 5.15
C THR A 89 -3.41 -10.69 4.53
N GLU A 90 -2.22 -10.16 4.28
CA GLU A 90 -2.03 -8.85 3.66
C GLU A 90 -2.62 -8.78 2.23
N LYS A 91 -2.36 -9.79 1.38
CA LYS A 91 -2.88 -9.81 0.00
C LYS A 91 -4.40 -9.94 -0.01
N LEU A 92 -4.94 -10.84 0.81
CA LEU A 92 -6.39 -11.01 0.94
C LEU A 92 -7.06 -9.74 1.46
N ALA A 93 -6.43 -9.05 2.43
CA ALA A 93 -6.95 -7.79 2.94
C ALA A 93 -6.91 -6.67 1.88
N ARG A 94 -5.87 -6.59 1.06
CA ARG A 94 -5.81 -5.64 -0.08
C ARG A 94 -6.93 -5.90 -1.09
N VAL A 95 -7.22 -7.16 -1.41
CA VAL A 95 -8.36 -7.51 -2.28
C VAL A 95 -9.67 -7.05 -1.64
N ALA A 96 -9.88 -7.30 -0.35
CA ALA A 96 -11.07 -6.85 0.35
C ALA A 96 -11.23 -5.33 0.35
N VAL A 97 -10.13 -4.58 0.49
CA VAL A 97 -10.11 -3.11 0.39
C VAL A 97 -10.43 -2.63 -1.03
N ARG A 98 -9.77 -3.19 -2.05
CA ARG A 98 -9.99 -2.83 -3.46
C ARG A 98 -11.45 -2.99 -3.88
N HIS A 99 -12.12 -4.03 -3.39
CA HIS A 99 -13.52 -4.30 -3.70
C HIS A 99 -14.50 -3.62 -2.73
N GLY A 100 -14.03 -2.81 -1.78
CA GLY A 100 -14.89 -2.08 -0.84
C GLY A 100 -15.59 -2.95 0.20
N LEU A 101 -15.21 -4.22 0.35
CA LEU A 101 -15.87 -5.18 1.27
C LEU A 101 -15.84 -4.72 2.72
N TYR A 102 -14.80 -3.97 3.09
CA TYR A 102 -14.63 -3.46 4.45
C TYR A 102 -15.69 -2.44 4.89
N HIS A 103 -16.32 -1.73 3.95
CA HIS A 103 -17.42 -0.80 4.27
C HIS A 103 -18.65 -1.52 4.82
N HIS A 104 -18.75 -2.82 4.55
CA HIS A 104 -19.88 -3.65 4.92
C HIS A 104 -19.61 -4.48 6.19
N LEU A 105 -18.42 -4.34 6.79
CA LEU A 105 -18.07 -5.04 8.01
C LEU A 105 -18.78 -4.42 9.22
N ARG A 106 -19.55 -5.23 9.94
CA ARG A 106 -20.18 -4.86 11.21
C ARG A 106 -19.20 -5.09 12.35
N HIS A 107 -18.85 -4.02 13.07
CA HIS A 107 -17.94 -4.09 14.22
C HIS A 107 -18.23 -2.98 15.24
N ASN A 108 -17.95 -3.22 16.52
CA ASN A 108 -18.05 -2.21 17.58
C ASN A 108 -16.66 -1.73 18.06
N ALA A 109 -15.77 -1.47 17.09
CA ALA A 109 -14.36 -1.21 17.35
C ALA A 109 -13.84 -0.09 16.43
N PRO A 110 -14.01 1.19 16.82
CA PRO A 110 -13.64 2.34 16.00
C PRO A 110 -12.13 2.43 15.72
N ALA A 111 -11.29 1.78 16.53
CA ALA A 111 -9.84 1.72 16.35
C ALA A 111 -9.37 0.72 15.27
N LEU A 112 -10.20 -0.25 14.87
CA LEU A 112 -9.83 -1.23 13.82
C LEU A 112 -9.65 -0.55 12.46
N LEU A 113 -10.53 0.41 12.15
CA LEU A 113 -10.51 1.17 10.91
C LEU A 113 -9.22 2.01 10.73
N ASN A 114 -8.64 2.54 11.80
CA ASN A 114 -7.42 3.35 11.69
C ASN A 114 -6.12 2.54 11.70
N LYS A 115 -6.09 1.38 12.36
CA LYS A 115 -4.86 0.58 12.48
C LYS A 115 -4.61 -0.37 11.31
N ILE A 116 -5.67 -0.98 10.76
CA ILE A 116 -5.53 -1.99 9.70
C ILE A 116 -5.48 -1.31 8.32
N PHE A 117 -6.25 -0.23 8.13
CA PHE A 117 -6.49 0.31 6.79
C PHE A 117 -5.45 1.32 6.34
N ARG A 118 -4.74 2.00 7.25
CA ARG A 118 -3.68 2.95 6.87
C ARG A 118 -2.55 2.29 6.06
N GLY A 119 -2.21 1.03 6.35
CA GLY A 119 -1.18 0.28 5.62
C GLY A 119 -1.68 -0.48 4.38
N LEU A 120 -3.00 -0.67 4.24
CA LEU A 120 -3.62 -1.39 3.12
C LEU A 120 -4.20 -0.47 2.03
N LEU A 121 -4.37 0.81 2.34
CA LEU A 121 -4.81 1.87 1.43
C LEU A 121 -3.65 2.51 0.66
N GLU A 122 -2.41 2.06 0.87
CA GLU A 122 -1.32 2.39 -0.05
C GLU A 122 -1.54 1.69 -1.40
N PRO A 123 -1.30 2.36 -2.55
CA PRO A 123 -1.64 1.82 -3.86
C PRO A 123 -0.97 0.47 -4.13
N ILE A 124 -1.74 -0.42 -4.76
CA ILE A 124 -1.36 -1.80 -5.02
C ILE A 124 -0.37 -1.85 -6.18
N VAL A 125 0.84 -2.35 -5.91
CA VAL A 125 1.71 -2.97 -6.93
C VAL A 125 0.93 -4.14 -7.54
N THR A 126 0.56 -4.01 -8.81
CA THR A 126 -0.21 -4.98 -9.60
C THR A 126 0.66 -6.16 -10.07
N LEU A 127 0.03 -7.18 -10.66
CA LEU A 127 0.74 -8.31 -11.27
C LEU A 127 1.52 -7.88 -12.53
N GLU A 128 1.02 -6.86 -13.24
CA GLU A 128 1.75 -6.16 -14.32
C GLU A 128 2.95 -5.38 -13.78
N ASP A 129 2.87 -4.79 -12.58
CA ASP A 129 4.02 -4.16 -11.90
C ASP A 129 5.05 -5.18 -11.37
N LEU A 130 4.64 -6.43 -11.12
CA LEU A 130 5.53 -7.55 -10.74
C LEU A 130 6.19 -8.23 -11.94
N GLN A 131 5.60 -8.12 -13.14
CA GLN A 131 6.11 -8.70 -14.38
C GLN A 131 6.79 -7.67 -15.30
N GLY A 132 6.62 -6.37 -15.06
CA GLY A 132 7.19 -5.27 -15.86
C GLY A 132 8.41 -4.56 -15.28
N GLN A 133 8.81 -4.84 -14.03
CA GLN A 133 9.97 -4.18 -13.41
C GLN A 133 10.76 -5.19 -12.56
N PRO A 134 12.04 -5.46 -12.86
CA PRO A 134 12.87 -6.22 -11.92
C PRO A 134 12.89 -5.49 -10.57
N GLN A 135 12.61 -6.22 -9.50
CA GLN A 135 12.61 -5.68 -8.13
C GLN A 135 13.91 -4.88 -7.90
N PRO A 136 13.89 -3.69 -7.27
CA PRO A 136 15.09 -2.85 -7.12
C PRO A 136 16.30 -3.58 -6.52
N VAL A 137 16.04 -4.57 -5.66
CA VAL A 137 17.06 -5.48 -5.12
C VAL A 137 17.64 -6.36 -6.24
N THR A 138 16.81 -6.97 -7.09
CA THR A 138 17.24 -7.75 -8.25
C THR A 138 17.96 -6.89 -9.29
N MET A 139 17.44 -5.70 -9.63
CA MET A 139 18.12 -4.74 -10.51
C MET A 139 19.51 -4.38 -9.99
N LEU A 140 19.64 -4.13 -8.68
CA LEU A 140 20.91 -3.85 -8.05
C LEU A 140 21.89 -5.03 -8.17
N PHE A 141 21.43 -6.25 -7.90
CA PHE A 141 22.25 -7.45 -8.05
C PHE A 141 22.68 -7.66 -9.51
N GLU A 142 21.76 -7.53 -10.48
CA GLU A 142 22.05 -7.69 -11.91
C GLU A 142 23.00 -6.60 -12.43
N LEU A 143 22.77 -5.34 -12.05
CA LEU A 143 23.62 -4.21 -12.41
C LEU A 143 25.04 -4.42 -11.88
N CYS A 144 25.19 -4.75 -10.60
CA CYS A 144 26.50 -4.98 -10.02
C CYS A 144 27.18 -6.23 -10.59
N GLN A 145 26.45 -7.33 -10.79
CA GLN A 145 27.00 -8.57 -11.34
C GLN A 145 27.48 -8.39 -12.79
N LYS A 146 26.74 -7.64 -13.62
CA LYS A 146 27.15 -7.28 -14.99
C LYS A 146 28.49 -6.53 -15.02
N HIS A 147 28.78 -5.77 -13.98
CA HIS A 147 30.05 -5.04 -13.82
C HIS A 147 31.06 -5.78 -12.92
N GLY A 148 30.84 -7.06 -12.60
CA GLY A 148 31.75 -7.89 -11.81
C GLY A 148 31.85 -7.53 -10.33
N LYS A 149 30.87 -6.79 -9.78
CA LYS A 149 30.84 -6.33 -8.39
C LYS A 149 29.95 -7.21 -7.52
N HIS A 150 30.35 -7.39 -6.26
CA HIS A 150 29.60 -8.14 -5.26
C HIS A 150 28.70 -7.22 -4.44
N VAL A 151 27.43 -7.58 -4.24
CA VAL A 151 26.46 -6.80 -3.46
C VAL A 151 26.14 -7.51 -2.15
N ASP A 152 26.26 -6.78 -1.04
CA ASP A 152 25.89 -7.23 0.29
C ASP A 152 24.85 -6.30 0.91
N ILE A 153 23.72 -6.84 1.34
CA ILE A 153 22.68 -6.07 2.04
C ILE A 153 22.66 -6.49 3.51
N LYS A 154 23.18 -5.63 4.38
CA LYS A 154 23.15 -5.83 5.83
C LYS A 154 21.88 -5.22 6.40
N HIS A 155 21.28 -5.93 7.35
CA HIS A 155 20.08 -5.48 8.02
C HIS A 155 20.30 -5.46 9.53
N TRP A 156 19.83 -4.40 10.17
CA TRP A 156 19.74 -4.30 11.61
C TRP A 156 18.46 -3.58 12.02
N ARG A 157 18.15 -3.64 13.31
CA ARG A 157 17.00 -2.97 13.89
C ARG A 157 17.50 -1.95 14.91
N ASP A 158 16.94 -0.76 14.86
CA ASP A 158 17.24 0.34 15.76
C ASP A 158 15.96 0.80 16.45
N GLU A 159 15.84 0.50 17.75
CA GLU A 159 14.75 0.76 18.71
C GLU A 159 13.30 0.44 18.25
N ARG A 160 12.82 1.02 17.15
CA ARG A 160 11.51 0.75 16.49
C ARG A 160 11.54 0.67 14.96
N LYS A 161 12.68 0.92 14.32
CA LYS A 161 12.83 0.95 12.86
C LYS A 161 13.74 -0.18 12.39
N SER A 162 13.37 -0.80 11.28
CA SER A 162 14.24 -1.70 10.52
C SER A 162 15.08 -0.89 9.54
N ILE A 163 16.38 -1.15 9.52
CA ILE A 163 17.34 -0.47 8.66
C ILE A 163 18.01 -1.52 7.79
N ALA A 164 18.10 -1.24 6.49
CA ALA A 164 18.89 -2.01 5.55
C ALA A 164 19.94 -1.10 4.92
N SER A 165 21.15 -1.63 4.76
CA SER A 165 22.24 -0.94 4.10
C SER A 165 22.87 -1.83 3.05
N VAL A 166 23.05 -1.24 1.88
CA VAL A 166 23.66 -1.84 0.70
C VAL A 166 25.13 -1.51 0.69
N TYR A 167 25.94 -2.55 0.52
CA TYR A 167 27.36 -2.48 0.29
C TYR A 167 27.69 -3.11 -1.07
N VAL A 168 28.61 -2.50 -1.80
CA VAL A 168 29.12 -3.04 -3.07
C VAL A 168 30.63 -3.16 -2.96
N ASP A 169 31.17 -4.37 -3.14
CA ASP A 169 32.59 -4.72 -2.91
C ASP A 169 33.12 -4.30 -1.52
N GLY A 170 32.23 -4.32 -0.52
CA GLY A 170 32.54 -3.92 0.86
C GLY A 170 32.40 -2.42 1.16
N GLU A 171 32.16 -1.57 0.15
CA GLU A 171 31.94 -0.13 0.33
C GLU A 171 30.45 0.19 0.53
N PHE A 172 30.15 1.09 1.46
CA PHE A 172 28.77 1.53 1.72
C PHE A 172 28.23 2.39 0.57
N VAL A 173 27.10 1.99 0.00
CA VAL A 173 26.48 2.70 -1.13
C VAL A 173 25.26 3.49 -0.69
N ALA A 174 24.31 2.82 -0.03
CA ALA A 174 23.03 3.41 0.35
C ALA A 174 22.41 2.70 1.55
N SER A 175 21.49 3.38 2.23
CA SER A 175 20.67 2.81 3.29
C SER A 175 19.21 3.22 3.14
N GLY A 176 18.33 2.38 3.66
CA GLY A 176 16.90 2.59 3.71
C GLY A 176 16.36 2.22 5.08
N SER A 177 15.30 2.88 5.51
CA SER A 177 14.70 2.66 6.84
C SER A 177 13.19 2.60 6.76
N SER A 178 12.58 1.64 7.45
CA SER A 178 11.13 1.46 7.48
C SER A 178 10.70 0.72 8.75
N GLU A 179 9.40 0.73 9.05
CA GLU A 179 8.83 -0.07 10.14
C GLU A 179 8.92 -1.58 9.84
N HIS A 180 8.95 -1.96 8.55
CA HIS A 180 9.11 -3.35 8.11
C HIS A 180 10.42 -3.57 7.37
N LYS A 181 10.98 -4.78 7.53
CA LYS A 181 12.30 -5.17 7.02
C LYS A 181 12.37 -5.20 5.50
N GLU A 182 11.29 -5.61 4.87
CA GLU A 182 11.15 -5.75 3.43
C GLU A 182 11.18 -4.39 2.74
N PHE A 183 10.49 -3.38 3.31
CA PHE A 183 10.49 -2.03 2.78
C PHE A 183 11.82 -1.30 3.01
N ALA A 184 12.48 -1.51 4.15
CA ALA A 184 13.81 -0.96 4.40
C ALA A 184 14.82 -1.45 3.34
N LYS A 185 14.75 -2.73 2.95
CA LYS A 185 15.59 -3.31 1.90
C LYS A 185 15.27 -2.76 0.51
N LEU A 186 13.98 -2.61 0.19
CA LEU A 186 13.55 -2.04 -1.10
C LEU A 186 13.99 -0.59 -1.24
N ASP A 187 13.84 0.20 -0.19
CA ASP A 187 14.27 1.61 -0.13
C ASP A 187 15.79 1.73 -0.31
N ALA A 188 16.56 0.93 0.44
CA ALA A 188 18.02 0.90 0.32
C ALA A 188 18.50 0.50 -1.08
N ALA A 189 17.82 -0.46 -1.71
CA ALA A 189 18.18 -0.94 -3.04
C ALA A 189 17.83 0.07 -4.14
N LYS A 190 16.68 0.76 -4.06
CA LYS A 190 16.33 1.83 -5.01
C LYS A 190 17.37 2.95 -4.99
N VAL A 191 17.70 3.45 -3.81
CA VAL A 191 18.70 4.51 -3.64
C VAL A 191 20.08 4.05 -4.14
N ALA A 192 20.42 2.77 -3.97
CA ALA A 192 21.66 2.22 -4.51
C ALA A 192 21.67 2.17 -6.04
N VAL A 193 20.58 1.74 -6.68
CA VAL A 193 20.47 1.68 -8.16
C VAL A 193 20.60 3.07 -8.76
N ASP A 194 19.87 4.06 -8.25
CA ASP A 194 19.91 5.45 -8.75
C ASP A 194 21.29 6.09 -8.60
N LYS A 195 22.04 5.68 -7.56
CA LYS A 195 23.39 6.18 -7.30
C LYS A 195 24.45 5.49 -8.17
N LEU A 196 24.22 4.24 -8.57
CA LEU A 196 25.16 3.45 -9.35
C LEU A 196 24.93 3.56 -10.86
N SER A 197 23.69 3.79 -11.30
CA SER A 197 23.32 3.90 -12.72
C SER A 197 24.08 4.99 -13.50
N PRO A 198 24.38 6.19 -12.95
CA PRO A 198 25.14 7.20 -13.69
C PRO A 198 26.64 6.86 -13.76
N SER A 199 27.15 6.11 -12.78
CA SER A 199 28.57 5.71 -12.70
C SER A 199 28.93 4.55 -13.63
N MET A 200 27.92 3.89 -14.22
CA MET A 200 28.05 2.63 -14.96
C MET A 200 27.62 2.70 -16.44
N GLY A 201 27.15 3.86 -16.92
CA GLY A 201 27.00 4.17 -18.35
C GLY A 201 25.93 3.38 -19.09
N VAL A 202 24.65 3.56 -18.74
CA VAL A 202 23.53 3.06 -19.55
C VAL A 202 23.04 4.17 -20.48
N ASN A 203 23.31 4.04 -21.78
CA ASN A 203 22.69 4.87 -22.81
C ASN A 203 21.31 4.30 -23.15
N ASP A 204 20.35 5.21 -23.12
CA ASP A 204 18.97 5.12 -23.55
C ASP A 204 18.89 4.79 -25.06
N GLU A 205 18.08 3.80 -25.44
CA GLU A 205 17.40 3.67 -26.74
C GLU A 205 16.74 2.28 -26.85
N SER A 206 15.43 2.20 -26.54
CA SER A 206 14.41 1.43 -27.31
C SER A 206 13.11 1.23 -26.52
N PHE A 207 12.30 2.28 -26.34
CA PHE A 207 10.84 2.12 -26.22
C PHE A 207 10.08 3.44 -26.46
N GLU A 208 10.04 3.91 -27.71
CA GLU A 208 9.01 4.87 -28.12
C GLU A 208 7.75 4.10 -28.53
N GLY A 209 6.69 4.23 -27.73
CA GLY A 209 5.39 3.64 -28.06
C GLY A 209 4.42 3.62 -26.88
N VAL A 210 3.68 4.71 -26.73
CA VAL A 210 2.54 4.98 -25.80
C VAL A 210 2.91 5.83 -24.58
N VAL A 211 2.76 7.15 -24.79
CA VAL A 211 2.74 8.20 -23.77
C VAL A 211 1.36 8.18 -23.09
N LEU A 212 1.26 7.63 -21.88
CA LEU A 212 0.17 7.94 -20.94
C LEU A 212 0.66 7.85 -19.48
N MET A 213 0.85 9.03 -18.88
CA MET A 213 0.75 9.36 -17.44
C MET A 213 1.59 8.52 -16.45
N ASP A 214 2.89 8.81 -16.33
CA ASP A 214 3.62 8.59 -15.08
C ASP A 214 4.20 9.92 -14.57
N GLY A 215 3.58 10.45 -13.52
CA GLY A 215 4.06 11.61 -12.78
C GLY A 215 4.81 11.13 -11.56
N SER A 216 6.10 10.84 -11.71
CA SER A 216 7.00 10.63 -10.58
C SER A 216 7.10 11.93 -9.77
N PHE A 217 6.34 12.04 -8.69
CA PHE A 217 6.38 13.18 -7.79
C PHE A 217 7.63 13.08 -6.91
N HIS A 218 8.70 13.80 -7.29
CA HIS A 218 9.75 14.15 -6.34
C HIS A 218 9.14 14.97 -5.21
N ILE A 219 9.13 14.40 -4.00
CA ILE A 219 8.58 15.02 -2.78
C ILE A 219 9.21 16.40 -2.53
N GLU A 220 10.45 16.62 -2.96
CA GLU A 220 11.19 17.86 -2.72
C GLU A 220 10.55 19.12 -3.34
N GLU A 221 9.66 18.97 -4.33
CA GLU A 221 8.99 20.09 -5.02
C GLU A 221 7.46 20.13 -4.79
N ALA A 222 6.92 19.22 -3.97
CA ALA A 222 5.48 19.08 -3.82
C ALA A 222 4.78 20.35 -3.31
N LYS A 223 5.44 21.14 -2.46
CA LYS A 223 4.92 22.43 -1.98
C LYS A 223 4.78 23.45 -3.11
N GLN A 224 5.74 23.49 -4.02
CA GLN A 224 5.74 24.40 -5.17
C GLN A 224 4.65 23.99 -6.17
N LYS A 225 4.52 22.69 -6.46
CA LYS A 225 3.49 22.17 -7.36
C LYS A 225 2.07 22.40 -6.83
N LEU A 226 1.85 22.24 -5.53
CA LEU A 226 0.53 22.52 -4.94
C LEU A 226 0.17 24.01 -5.05
N HIS A 227 1.17 24.90 -4.93
CA HIS A 227 0.99 26.34 -5.12
C HIS A 227 0.57 26.66 -6.57
N GLU A 228 1.23 26.05 -7.56
CA GLU A 228 0.88 26.18 -8.99
C GLU A 228 -0.52 25.66 -9.30
N ILE A 229 -0.91 24.53 -8.71
CA ILE A 229 -2.26 23.96 -8.87
C ILE A 229 -3.32 24.92 -8.33
N CYS A 230 -3.12 25.51 -7.16
CA CYS A 230 -4.04 26.50 -6.60
C CYS A 230 -4.14 27.74 -7.50
N ASP A 231 -3.02 28.23 -8.04
CA ASP A 231 -3.00 29.38 -8.94
C ASP A 231 -3.76 29.06 -10.27
N GLN A 232 -3.54 27.88 -10.85
CA GLN A 232 -4.25 27.43 -12.06
C GLN A 232 -5.77 27.28 -11.83
N LYS A 233 -6.18 26.75 -10.68
CA LYS A 233 -7.60 26.55 -10.32
C LYS A 233 -8.25 27.81 -9.72
N LYS A 234 -7.51 28.92 -9.61
CA LYS A 234 -7.93 30.18 -8.96
C LYS A 234 -8.42 29.98 -7.51
N TRP A 235 -7.82 29.02 -6.79
CA TRP A 235 -8.08 28.83 -5.38
C TRP A 235 -7.18 29.73 -4.53
N PRO A 236 -7.61 30.09 -3.30
CA PRO A 236 -6.74 30.70 -2.32
C PRO A 236 -5.48 29.85 -2.08
N ARG A 237 -4.37 30.53 -1.78
CA ARG A 237 -3.08 29.88 -1.56
C ARG A 237 -3.14 28.85 -0.42
N PRO A 238 -2.41 27.73 -0.52
CA PRO A 238 -2.33 26.74 0.54
C PRO A 238 -1.73 27.33 1.81
N ILE A 239 -2.37 27.06 2.94
CA ILE A 239 -1.94 27.51 4.28
C ILE A 239 -1.31 26.33 5.00
N TYR A 240 -0.08 26.50 5.48
CA TYR A 240 0.65 25.48 6.22
C TYR A 240 0.70 25.79 7.71
N HIS A 241 0.62 24.76 8.56
CA HIS A 241 0.77 24.88 10.00
C HIS A 241 1.62 23.74 10.57
N ILE A 242 2.58 24.07 11.43
CA ILE A 242 3.40 23.06 12.11
C ILE A 242 2.65 22.58 13.35
N GLU A 243 2.20 21.33 13.33
CA GLU A 243 1.39 20.74 14.40
C GLU A 243 2.23 20.08 15.49
N LYS A 244 3.51 19.78 15.21
CA LYS A 244 4.42 19.16 16.17
C LYS A 244 5.84 19.68 15.93
N ASP A 245 6.47 20.19 16.99
CA ASP A 245 7.89 20.55 17.09
C ASP A 245 8.38 20.00 18.43
N GLU A 246 8.64 18.70 18.48
CA GLU A 246 9.09 18.00 19.67
C GLU A 246 10.44 17.33 19.43
N GLY A 247 11.24 17.24 20.48
CA GLY A 247 12.53 16.56 20.49
C GLY A 247 13.70 17.47 20.88
N PRO A 248 14.80 16.89 21.36
CA PRO A 248 16.03 17.64 21.62
C PRO A 248 16.56 18.26 20.31
N SER A 249 17.34 19.34 20.39
CA SER A 249 17.81 20.09 19.20
C SER A 249 18.55 19.25 18.14
N HIS A 250 19.06 18.07 18.51
CA HIS A 250 19.73 17.12 17.62
C HIS A 250 18.81 16.03 17.03
N GLU A 251 17.54 15.97 17.42
CA GLU A 251 16.55 15.00 16.92
C GLU A 251 15.13 15.59 16.81
N LYS A 252 15.04 16.88 16.45
CA LYS A 252 13.75 17.56 16.27
C LYS A 252 12.92 16.89 15.17
N ARG A 253 11.64 16.67 15.48
CA ARG A 253 10.66 16.13 14.53
C ARG A 253 9.57 17.15 14.28
N PHE A 254 9.37 17.44 13.01
CA PHE A 254 8.38 18.39 12.52
C PHE A 254 7.27 17.63 11.77
N MET A 255 6.04 18.01 12.06
CA MET A 255 4.87 17.53 11.32
C MET A 255 4.06 18.74 10.87
N SER A 256 3.82 18.85 9.56
CA SER A 256 3.09 19.96 8.97
C SER A 256 1.72 19.51 8.48
N SER A 257 0.74 20.40 8.55
CA SER A 257 -0.54 20.24 7.88
C SER A 257 -0.75 21.35 6.86
N VAL A 258 -1.50 21.05 5.81
CA VAL A 258 -1.85 21.97 4.73
C VAL A 258 -3.36 22.06 4.58
N LYS A 259 -3.85 23.29 4.42
CA LYS A 259 -5.26 23.63 4.23
C LYS A 259 -5.44 24.40 2.93
N ILE A 260 -6.38 23.97 2.10
CA ILE A 260 -6.78 24.68 0.86
C ILE A 260 -8.28 24.89 0.82
N SER A 261 -8.72 26.07 0.42
CA SER A 261 -10.14 26.37 0.23
C SER A 261 -10.51 26.14 -1.23
N THR A 262 -11.41 25.21 -1.49
CA THR A 262 -11.93 24.90 -2.84
C THR A 262 -13.39 25.36 -2.96
N ILE A 263 -13.98 25.22 -4.15
CA ILE A 263 -15.40 25.53 -4.40
C ILE A 263 -16.36 24.64 -3.59
N ASP A 264 -15.93 23.42 -3.25
CA ASP A 264 -16.74 22.41 -2.57
C ASP A 264 -16.51 22.37 -1.05
N GLY A 265 -15.63 23.24 -0.55
CA GLY A 265 -15.29 23.35 0.86
C GLY A 265 -13.79 23.42 1.11
N VAL A 266 -13.42 23.28 2.38
CA VAL A 266 -12.02 23.39 2.80
C VAL A 266 -11.41 22.01 2.98
N LEU A 267 -10.37 21.72 2.21
CA LEU A 267 -9.60 20.49 2.32
C LEU A 267 -8.44 20.68 3.29
N TYR A 268 -8.16 19.64 4.06
CA TYR A 268 -7.11 19.62 5.07
C TYR A 268 -6.37 18.29 4.99
N MET A 269 -5.04 18.34 4.96
CA MET A 269 -4.18 17.16 4.95
C MET A 269 -3.01 17.33 5.90
N LYS A 270 -2.59 16.23 6.52
CA LYS A 270 -1.47 16.19 7.45
C LYS A 270 -0.33 15.35 6.88
N GLY A 271 0.87 15.92 6.84
CA GLY A 271 2.09 15.26 6.38
C GLY A 271 2.71 14.34 7.43
N ASP A 272 3.75 13.62 7.01
CA ASP A 272 4.54 12.72 7.86
C ASP A 272 5.53 13.47 8.75
N GLU A 273 6.03 12.82 9.81
CA GLU A 273 7.12 13.38 10.64
C GLU A 273 8.42 13.45 9.82
N LYS A 274 9.04 14.64 9.80
CA LYS A 274 10.33 14.89 9.13
C LYS A 274 11.30 15.62 10.03
N SER A 275 12.59 15.50 9.74
CA SER A 275 13.67 16.17 10.48
C SER A 275 13.82 17.65 10.14
N ARG A 276 13.19 18.13 9.05
CA ARG A 276 13.19 19.53 8.63
C ARG A 276 11.76 19.99 8.33
N VAL A 277 11.46 21.23 8.72
CA VAL A 277 10.17 21.88 8.44
C VAL A 277 9.83 21.88 6.94
N ARG A 278 10.82 22.17 6.08
CA ARG A 278 10.65 22.15 4.62
C ARG A 278 10.14 20.81 4.12
N ASP A 279 10.70 19.72 4.65
CA ASP A 279 10.36 18.37 4.20
C ASP A 279 8.99 17.94 4.76
N ALA A 280 8.63 18.41 5.96
CA ALA A 280 7.30 18.22 6.53
C ALA A 280 6.21 18.93 5.71
N ASP A 281 6.46 20.17 5.29
CA ASP A 281 5.55 20.93 4.40
C ASP A 281 5.39 20.25 3.04
N ASN A 282 6.51 19.80 2.46
CA ASN A 282 6.52 19.06 1.20
C ASN A 282 5.75 17.74 1.30
N SER A 283 5.89 17.01 2.40
CA SER A 283 5.12 15.81 2.67
C SER A 283 3.60 16.11 2.75
N ALA A 284 3.20 17.14 3.50
CA ALA A 284 1.80 17.56 3.57
C ALA A 284 1.25 17.96 2.19
N ALA A 285 2.04 18.69 1.40
CA ALA A 285 1.68 19.11 0.05
C ALA A 285 1.52 17.92 -0.90
N SER A 286 2.43 16.94 -0.83
CA SER A 286 2.38 15.75 -1.68
C SER A 286 1.11 14.93 -1.44
N LEU A 287 0.72 14.76 -0.17
CA LEU A 287 -0.51 14.06 0.18
C LEU A 287 -1.76 14.83 -0.27
N MET A 288 -1.73 16.16 -0.19
CA MET A 288 -2.82 17.00 -0.70
C MET A 288 -2.97 16.90 -2.22
N ILE A 289 -1.88 16.96 -2.99
CA ILE A 289 -1.93 16.80 -4.45
C ILE A 289 -2.55 15.45 -4.83
N ARG A 290 -2.12 14.37 -4.15
CA ARG A 290 -2.63 13.03 -4.39
C ARG A 290 -4.13 12.92 -4.12
N ALA A 291 -4.58 13.50 -3.00
CA ALA A 291 -6.00 13.58 -2.68
C ALA A 291 -6.77 14.35 -3.76
N LEU A 292 -6.25 15.49 -4.23
CA LEU A 292 -6.90 16.26 -5.29
C LEU A 292 -7.06 15.47 -6.59
N GLN A 293 -6.09 14.64 -6.97
CA GLN A 293 -6.16 13.76 -8.14
C GLN A 293 -7.22 12.65 -7.95
N GLU A 294 -7.22 12.02 -6.78
CA GLU A 294 -8.12 10.91 -6.45
C GLU A 294 -9.60 11.36 -6.45
N TYR A 295 -9.87 12.53 -5.87
CA TYR A 295 -11.20 13.13 -5.84
C TYR A 295 -11.54 13.96 -7.11
N ARG A 296 -10.70 13.89 -8.16
CA ARG A 296 -10.88 14.57 -9.46
C ARG A 296 -11.07 16.08 -9.39
N TYR A 297 -10.45 16.72 -8.40
CA TYR A 297 -10.39 18.19 -8.33
C TYR A 297 -9.38 18.76 -9.34
N ILE A 298 -8.34 17.99 -9.66
CA ILE A 298 -7.31 18.28 -10.67
C ILE A 298 -7.14 17.13 -11.65
#